data_AF-A0A4Q6E0G5-F1
#
_entry.id   AF-A0A4Q6E0G5-F1
#
_cell.length_a   1.000
_cell.length_b   1.000
_cell.length_c   1.000
_cell.angle_alpha   90.00
_cell.angle_beta   90.00
_cell.angle_gamma   90.00
#
_symmetry.space_group_name_H-M   'P 1'
#
loop_
_entity.id
_entity.type
_entity.pdbx_description
1 polymer ?
#
loop_
_entity_poly.entity_id
_entity_poly.type
_entity_poly.pdbx_seq_one_letter_code
_entity_poly.pdbx_strand_id
1 'polypeptide(L)'
;MRIKHIDALRGIAALSVTFFHLTGSSGLSKHTASYGIYGFTGVQMFFVISGFILPYSMFKAGYKVNDFGLFSAKRIIRIYPAYFVAVGVGLTLALITGRELLSIKSFISHLFFLNIPFNQPSISPVFWTLYIEFQFYILIGILYSFFSKSYLQSLGFILLILLSSLYLNQQKIITY
;
A
#
# COMPACT_ATOMS: atom_id res chain seq x y z
N MET A 1 9.90 -4.45 -21.83
CA MET A 1 10.09 -5.84 -21.35
C MET A 1 9.79 -5.86 -19.86
N ARG A 2 8.67 -6.47 -19.48
CA ARG A 2 8.22 -6.62 -18.10
C ARG A 2 8.90 -7.86 -17.55
N ILE A 3 9.70 -7.74 -16.49
CA ILE A 3 10.43 -8.89 -15.93
C ILE A 3 9.40 -9.73 -15.17
N LYS A 4 8.83 -10.74 -15.84
CA LYS A 4 7.74 -11.59 -15.32
C LYS A 4 8.09 -12.19 -13.95
N HIS A 5 9.35 -12.52 -13.72
CA HIS A 5 9.85 -13.07 -12.47
C HIS A 5 9.64 -12.14 -11.27
N ILE A 6 9.68 -10.82 -11.46
CA ILE A 6 9.58 -9.89 -10.33
C ILE A 6 8.10 -9.60 -9.98
N ASP A 7 7.20 -9.62 -10.96
CA ASP A 7 5.76 -9.61 -10.67
C ASP A 7 5.33 -10.86 -9.90
N ALA A 8 5.96 -12.02 -10.18
CA ALA A 8 5.74 -13.24 -9.41
C ALA A 8 6.18 -13.09 -7.94
N LEU A 9 7.33 -12.44 -7.68
CA LEU A 9 7.78 -12.17 -6.31
C LEU A 9 6.82 -11.24 -5.55
N ARG A 10 6.22 -10.24 -6.22
CA ARG A 10 5.15 -9.43 -5.62
C ARG A 10 3.92 -10.26 -5.29
N GLY A 11 3.58 -11.21 -6.15
CA GLY A 11 2.51 -12.18 -5.90
C GLY A 11 2.78 -13.06 -4.68
N ILE A 12 3.99 -13.61 -4.56
CA ILE A 12 4.42 -14.40 -3.39
C ILE A 12 4.36 -13.55 -2.12
N ALA A 13 4.83 -12.31 -2.17
CA ALA A 13 4.76 -11.37 -1.05
C ALA A 13 3.31 -11.11 -0.61
N ALA A 14 2.40 -10.87 -1.57
CA ALA A 14 0.98 -10.68 -1.28
C ALA A 14 0.32 -11.94 -0.69
N LEU A 15 0.61 -13.12 -1.23
CA LEU A 15 0.10 -14.40 -0.72
C LEU A 15 0.56 -14.67 0.72
N SER A 16 1.81 -14.33 1.02
CA SER A 16 2.37 -14.44 2.38
C SER A 16 1.58 -13.56 3.38
N VAL A 17 1.22 -12.34 2.99
CA VAL A 17 0.38 -11.44 3.80
C VAL A 17 -1.04 -12.00 3.96
N THR A 18 -1.63 -12.52 2.88
CA THR A 18 -2.94 -13.20 2.95
C THR A 18 -2.89 -14.37 3.93
N PHE A 19 -1.85 -15.20 3.87
CA PHE A 19 -1.67 -16.33 4.77
C PHE A 19 -1.58 -15.89 6.23
N PHE A 20 -0.80 -14.84 6.53
CA PHE A 20 -0.73 -14.25 7.88
C PHE A 20 -2.11 -13.83 8.42
N HIS A 21 -2.89 -13.10 7.62
CA HIS A 21 -4.23 -12.66 8.04
C HIS A 21 -5.21 -13.82 8.21
N LEU A 22 -5.14 -14.83 7.34
CA LEU A 22 -5.96 -16.03 7.47
C LEU A 22 -5.60 -16.78 8.75
N THR A 23 -4.33 -17.06 9.03
CA THR A 23 -3.93 -17.82 10.22
C THR A 23 -4.13 -17.05 11.53
N GLY A 24 -4.00 -15.72 11.51
CA GLY A 24 -4.12 -14.87 12.69
C GLY A 24 -5.57 -14.59 13.12
N SER A 25 -6.54 -14.73 12.21
CA SER A 25 -7.94 -14.30 12.44
C SER A 25 -8.95 -15.44 12.47
N SER A 26 -8.52 -16.68 12.20
CA SER A 26 -9.41 -17.82 11.90
C SER A 26 -9.63 -18.80 13.05
N GLY A 27 -9.01 -18.59 14.21
CA GLY A 27 -9.05 -19.55 15.32
C GLY A 27 -8.36 -20.89 14.99
N LEU A 28 -7.51 -20.92 13.95
CA LEU A 28 -6.71 -22.09 13.56
C LEU A 28 -5.74 -22.51 14.67
N SER A 29 -5.29 -23.77 14.63
CA SER A 29 -4.38 -24.33 15.64
C SER A 29 -3.13 -23.48 15.82
N LYS A 30 -2.60 -23.39 17.05
CA LYS A 30 -1.38 -22.63 17.38
C LYS A 30 -0.19 -22.99 16.46
N HIS A 31 -0.10 -24.25 16.04
CA HIS A 31 0.92 -24.72 15.10
C HIS A 31 0.78 -24.12 13.70
N THR A 32 -0.45 -23.88 13.22
CA THR A 32 -0.63 -23.26 11.90
C THR A 32 -0.39 -21.74 11.97
N ALA A 33 -0.78 -21.11 13.07
CA ALA A 33 -0.49 -19.70 13.35
C ALA A 33 1.03 -19.42 13.44
N SER A 34 1.84 -20.36 13.92
CA SER A 34 3.30 -20.21 13.99
C SER A 34 4.02 -20.21 12.64
N TYR A 35 3.40 -20.71 11.56
CA TYR A 35 3.94 -20.54 10.21
C TYR A 35 3.50 -19.21 9.59
N GLY A 36 2.32 -18.74 9.97
CA GLY A 36 1.74 -17.50 9.46
C GLY A 36 2.42 -16.23 9.96
N ILE A 37 3.02 -16.24 11.16
CA ILE A 37 3.69 -15.08 11.78
C ILE A 37 4.64 -14.37 10.82
N TYR A 38 5.43 -15.07 10.01
CA TYR A 38 6.36 -14.40 9.10
C TYR A 38 5.67 -13.72 7.92
N GLY A 39 4.40 -13.98 7.65
CA GLY A 39 3.71 -13.42 6.49
C GLY A 39 3.53 -11.90 6.54
N PHE A 40 3.65 -11.26 7.71
CA PHE A 40 3.71 -9.80 7.77
C PHE A 40 4.92 -9.24 6.98
N THR A 41 6.04 -9.98 6.88
CA THR A 41 7.25 -9.54 6.17
C THR A 41 7.01 -9.39 4.66
N GLY A 42 5.93 -9.99 4.15
CA GLY A 42 5.50 -9.84 2.77
C GLY A 42 5.21 -8.37 2.41
N VAL A 43 4.74 -7.56 3.36
CA VAL A 43 4.51 -6.12 3.14
C VAL A 43 5.84 -5.42 2.81
N GLN A 44 6.88 -5.62 3.63
CA GLN A 44 8.21 -5.04 3.43
C GLN A 44 8.81 -5.50 2.10
N MET A 45 8.71 -6.80 1.81
CA MET A 45 9.22 -7.35 0.55
C MET A 45 8.51 -6.73 -0.66
N PHE A 46 7.19 -6.56 -0.60
CA PHE A 46 6.43 -5.92 -1.66
C PHE A 46 6.87 -4.48 -1.93
N PHE A 47 7.13 -3.69 -0.88
CA PHE A 47 7.61 -2.32 -1.00
C PHE A 47 9.04 -2.23 -1.54
N VAL A 48 9.95 -3.08 -1.05
CA VAL A 48 11.34 -3.14 -1.56
C VAL A 48 11.35 -3.48 -3.05
N ILE A 49 10.60 -4.50 -3.45
CA ILE A 49 10.49 -4.92 -4.85
C ILE A 49 9.89 -3.80 -5.71
N SER A 50 8.81 -3.16 -5.22
CA SER A 50 8.15 -2.07 -5.95
C SER A 50 9.05 -0.83 -6.07
N GLY A 51 9.84 -0.52 -5.04
CA GLY A 51 10.79 0.59 -5.01
C GLY A 51 11.94 0.46 -6.00
N PHE A 52 12.30 -0.76 -6.39
CA PHE A 52 13.28 -1.00 -7.44
C PHE A 52 12.65 -0.98 -8.84
N ILE A 53 11.55 -1.72 -9.05
CA ILE A 53 10.96 -1.90 -10.38
C ILE A 53 10.33 -0.61 -10.91
N LEU A 54 9.67 0.18 -10.06
CA LEU A 54 8.92 1.35 -10.53
C LEU A 54 9.87 2.38 -11.15
N PRO A 55 10.94 2.85 -10.47
CA PRO A 55 11.93 3.72 -11.07
C PRO A 55 12.59 3.11 -12.30
N TYR A 56 12.97 1.82 -12.26
CA TYR A 56 13.58 1.15 -13.41
C TYR A 56 12.66 1.13 -14.65
N SER A 57 11.37 0.89 -14.44
CA SER A 57 10.38 0.90 -15.51
C SER A 57 10.13 2.31 -16.04
N MET A 58 10.15 3.32 -15.17
CA MET A 58 10.03 4.74 -15.53
C MET A 58 11.24 5.20 -16.34
N PHE A 59 12.45 4.77 -15.96
CA PHE A 59 13.69 5.01 -16.70
C PHE A 59 13.64 4.43 -18.10
N LYS A 60 13.29 3.14 -18.21
CA LYS A 60 13.19 2.47 -19.50
C LYS A 60 12.11 3.06 -20.40
N ALA A 61 11.04 3.61 -19.82
CA ALA A 61 9.95 4.25 -20.54
C ALA A 61 10.23 5.73 -20.89
N GLY A 62 11.36 6.30 -20.44
CA GLY A 62 11.67 7.71 -20.67
C GLY A 62 10.70 8.68 -19.99
N TYR A 63 10.21 8.31 -18.80
CA TYR A 63 9.18 9.06 -18.07
C TYR A 63 9.56 10.53 -17.86
N LYS A 64 8.61 11.43 -18.14
CA LYS A 64 8.68 12.87 -17.88
C LYS A 64 7.60 13.28 -16.88
N VAL A 65 7.76 14.48 -16.29
CA VAL A 65 6.80 15.04 -15.33
C VAL A 65 5.38 15.10 -15.89
N ASN A 66 5.24 15.41 -17.18
CA ASN A 66 3.94 15.45 -17.86
C ASN A 66 3.25 14.07 -17.94
N ASP A 67 4.00 12.98 -17.80
CA ASP A 67 3.47 11.62 -17.80
C ASP A 67 2.91 11.21 -16.43
N PHE A 68 3.02 12.05 -15.39
CA PHE A 68 2.57 11.74 -14.03
C PHE A 68 1.09 11.36 -13.98
N GLY A 69 0.23 12.07 -14.73
CA GLY A 69 -1.20 11.76 -14.81
C GLY A 69 -1.45 10.36 -15.39
N LEU A 70 -0.81 10.05 -16.52
CA LEU A 70 -0.93 8.75 -17.17
C LEU A 70 -0.35 7.62 -16.32
N PHE A 71 0.76 7.87 -15.64
CA PHE A 71 1.38 6.95 -14.68
C PHE A 71 0.42 6.64 -13.54
N SER A 72 -0.14 7.67 -12.91
CA SER A 72 -1.06 7.54 -11.78
C SER A 72 -2.35 6.83 -12.18
N ALA A 73 -2.94 7.18 -13.34
CA ALA A 73 -4.14 6.54 -13.87
C ALA A 73 -3.94 5.03 -14.09
N LYS A 74 -2.80 4.62 -14.67
CA LYS A 74 -2.46 3.19 -14.87
C LYS A 74 -2.37 2.41 -13.55
N ARG A 75 -2.03 3.07 -12.44
CA ARG A 75 -1.93 2.44 -11.12
C ARG A 75 -3.28 2.42 -10.41
N ILE A 76 -4.07 3.49 -10.53
CA ILE A 76 -5.45 3.57 -10.04
C ILE A 76 -6.30 2.45 -10.66
N ILE A 77 -6.29 2.32 -11.99
CA ILE A 77 -7.05 1.28 -12.71
C ILE A 77 -6.58 -0.14 -12.32
N ARG A 78 -5.35 -0.31 -11.83
CA ARG A 78 -4.87 -1.59 -11.32
C ARG A 78 -5.34 -1.89 -9.90
N ILE A 79 -5.36 -0.90 -9.01
CA ILE A 79 -5.72 -1.08 -7.59
C ILE A 79 -7.24 -1.11 -7.39
N TYR A 80 -7.95 -0.15 -8.00
CA TYR A 80 -9.36 0.10 -7.74
C TYR A 80 -10.26 -1.13 -7.97
N PRO A 81 -10.10 -1.93 -9.05
CA PRO A 81 -10.95 -3.09 -9.26
C PRO A 81 -10.85 -4.11 -8.13
N ALA A 82 -9.62 -4.46 -7.71
CA ALA A 82 -9.41 -5.41 -6.62
C ALA A 82 -9.92 -4.87 -5.28
N TYR A 83 -9.73 -3.57 -5.05
CA TYR A 83 -10.22 -2.89 -3.86
C TYR A 83 -11.75 -2.89 -3.78
N PHE A 84 -12.44 -2.55 -4.86
CA PHE A 84 -13.91 -2.56 -4.89
C PHE A 84 -14.50 -3.95 -4.71
N VAL A 85 -13.87 -4.97 -5.29
CA VAL A 85 -14.25 -6.37 -5.05
C VAL A 85 -14.08 -6.70 -3.57
N ALA A 86 -12.96 -6.35 -2.94
CA ALA A 86 -12.74 -6.59 -1.52
C ALA A 86 -13.73 -5.85 -0.62
N VAL A 87 -14.07 -4.60 -0.94
CA VAL A 87 -15.11 -3.80 -0.26
C VAL A 87 -16.48 -4.46 -0.39
N GLY A 88 -16.87 -4.88 -1.61
CA GLY A 88 -18.14 -5.55 -1.87
C GLY A 88 -18.26 -6.90 -1.15
N VAL A 89 -17.19 -7.70 -1.15
CA VAL A 89 -17.12 -8.95 -0.38
C VAL A 89 -17.24 -8.68 1.11
N GLY A 90 -16.54 -7.67 1.64
CA GLY A 90 -16.64 -7.31 3.04
C GLY A 90 -18.05 -6.82 3.45
N LEU A 91 -18.72 -6.05 2.59
CA LEU A 91 -20.08 -5.57 2.83
C LEU A 91 -21.10 -6.72 2.78
N THR A 92 -21.00 -7.61 1.80
CA THR A 92 -21.88 -8.79 1.71
C THR A 92 -21.71 -9.72 2.91
N LEU A 93 -20.48 -9.95 3.36
CA LEU A 93 -20.22 -10.71 4.59
C LEU A 93 -20.80 -10.02 5.83
N ALA A 94 -20.72 -8.70 5.94
CA ALA A 94 -21.33 -7.95 7.04
C ALA A 94 -22.85 -8.12 7.07
N LEU A 95 -23.52 -8.06 5.91
CA LEU A 95 -24.96 -8.31 5.77
C LEU A 95 -25.34 -9.73 6.20
N ILE A 96 -24.58 -10.75 5.78
CA ILE A 96 -24.87 -12.16 6.11
C ILE A 96 -24.66 -12.45 7.59
N THR A 97 -23.65 -11.84 8.20
CA THR A 97 -23.26 -12.10 9.60
C THR A 97 -23.94 -11.17 10.61
N GLY A 98 -24.77 -10.22 10.15
CA GLY A 98 -25.43 -9.23 11.00
C GLY A 98 -24.48 -8.22 11.64
N ARG A 99 -23.28 -8.01 11.07
CA ARG A 99 -22.35 -6.97 11.54
C ARG A 99 -22.85 -5.60 11.10
N GLU A 100 -22.52 -4.56 11.89
CA GLU A 100 -22.86 -3.18 11.53
C GLU A 100 -22.29 -2.80 10.16
N LEU A 101 -23.15 -2.21 9.33
CA LEU A 101 -22.76 -1.70 8.03
C LEU A 101 -22.04 -0.38 8.17
N LEU A 102 -21.16 -0.08 7.22
CA LEU A 102 -20.53 1.23 7.16
C LEU A 102 -21.55 2.34 6.97
N SER A 103 -21.35 3.46 7.67
CA SER A 103 -22.03 4.72 7.37
C SER A 103 -21.70 5.19 5.94
N ILE A 104 -22.63 5.92 5.31
CA ILE A 104 -22.42 6.57 4.01
C ILE A 104 -21.13 7.40 4.00
N LYS A 105 -20.82 8.10 5.09
CA LYS A 105 -19.58 8.86 5.24
C LYS A 105 -18.34 7.97 5.14
N SER A 106 -18.35 6.81 5.81
CA SER A 106 -17.26 5.85 5.80
C SER A 106 -17.12 5.19 4.42
N PHE A 107 -18.25 4.88 3.76
CA PHE A 107 -18.26 4.35 2.39
C PHE A 107 -17.68 5.34 1.37
N ILE A 108 -18.06 6.62 1.44
CA ILE A 108 -17.47 7.67 0.60
C ILE A 108 -15.98 7.81 0.88
N SER A 109 -15.57 7.73 2.15
CA SER A 109 -14.15 7.78 2.51
C SER A 109 -13.37 6.60 1.92
N HIS A 110 -13.99 5.42 1.81
CA HIS A 110 -13.40 4.27 1.12
C HIS A 110 -13.19 4.52 -0.38
N LEU A 111 -14.09 5.24 -1.08
CA LEU A 111 -13.93 5.54 -2.51
C LEU A 111 -12.64 6.29 -2.84
N PHE A 112 -12.21 7.15 -1.94
CA PHE A 112 -11.06 8.03 -2.14
C PHE A 112 -9.82 7.62 -1.34
N PHE A 113 -9.81 6.42 -0.73
CA PHE A 113 -8.75 5.99 0.21
C PHE A 113 -8.55 6.96 1.38
N LEU A 114 -9.61 7.68 1.76
CA LEU A 114 -9.63 8.70 2.81
C LEU A 114 -10.08 8.13 4.16
N ASN A 115 -10.43 6.85 4.24
CA ASN A 115 -10.89 6.24 5.49
C ASN A 115 -9.82 6.30 6.60
N ILE A 116 -8.54 6.15 6.26
CA ILE A 116 -7.44 6.17 7.22
C ILE A 116 -7.11 7.59 7.71
N PRO A 117 -6.85 8.58 6.84
CA PRO A 117 -6.52 9.93 7.31
C PRO A 117 -7.66 10.60 8.09
N PHE A 118 -8.92 10.25 7.79
CA PHE A 118 -10.09 10.78 8.51
C PHE A 118 -10.59 9.86 9.64
N ASN A 119 -9.78 8.87 10.04
CA ASN A 119 -10.05 7.93 11.13
C ASN A 119 -11.46 7.30 11.06
N GLN A 120 -11.92 7.00 9.85
CA GLN A 120 -13.21 6.38 9.59
C GLN A 120 -13.09 4.85 9.73
N PRO A 121 -14.16 4.17 10.21
CA PRO A 121 -14.20 2.72 10.27
C PRO A 121 -13.85 2.10 8.92
N SER A 122 -12.94 1.12 8.94
CA SER A 122 -12.53 0.37 7.76
C SER A 122 -13.18 -1.01 7.74
N ILE A 123 -13.71 -1.44 6.60
CA ILE A 123 -14.24 -2.81 6.40
C ILE A 123 -13.21 -3.88 6.76
N SER A 124 -11.94 -3.61 6.46
CA SER A 124 -10.83 -4.50 6.78
C SER A 124 -9.64 -3.72 7.29
N PRO A 125 -8.94 -4.20 8.34
CA PRO A 125 -7.71 -3.57 8.78
C PRO A 125 -6.66 -3.58 7.65
N VAL A 126 -6.63 -4.59 6.78
CA VAL A 126 -5.60 -4.79 5.74
C VAL A 126 -5.51 -3.64 4.74
N PHE A 127 -6.58 -2.85 4.57
CA PHE A 127 -6.61 -1.72 3.64
C PHE A 127 -5.59 -0.62 3.95
N TRP A 128 -5.00 -0.61 5.15
CA TRP A 128 -3.86 0.24 5.46
C TRP A 128 -2.68 0.04 4.51
N THR A 129 -2.43 -1.18 4.07
CA THR A 129 -1.33 -1.48 3.15
C THR A 129 -1.57 -0.89 1.76
N LEU A 130 -2.80 -0.95 1.25
CA LEU A 130 -3.19 -0.36 -0.04
C LEU A 130 -3.10 1.17 -0.02
N TYR A 131 -3.48 1.79 1.10
CA TYR A 131 -3.34 3.23 1.28
C TYR A 131 -1.87 3.66 1.19
N ILE A 132 -0.98 2.96 1.90
CA ILE A 132 0.46 3.23 1.83
C ILE A 132 1.00 2.95 0.42
N GLU A 133 0.54 1.89 -0.26
CA GLU A 133 0.92 1.61 -1.65
C GLU A 133 0.54 2.74 -2.61
N PHE A 134 -0.65 3.32 -2.46
CA PHE A 134 -1.09 4.46 -3.26
C PHE A 134 -0.22 5.70 -3.02
N GLN A 135 0.07 6.04 -1.77
CA GLN A 135 0.98 7.12 -1.42
C GLN A 135 2.39 6.89 -1.98
N PHE A 136 2.87 5.65 -1.88
CA PHE A 136 4.18 5.26 -2.39
C PHE A 136 4.30 5.47 -3.90
N TYR A 137 3.24 5.21 -4.67
CA TYR A 137 3.23 5.47 -6.11
C TYR A 137 3.28 6.97 -6.43
N ILE A 138 2.49 7.78 -5.73
CA ILE A 138 2.54 9.24 -5.87
C ILE A 138 3.94 9.74 -5.55
N LEU A 139 4.50 9.29 -4.42
CA LEU A 139 5.83 9.64 -3.99
C LEU A 139 6.86 9.30 -5.08
N ILE A 140 6.92 8.07 -5.56
CA ILE A 140 7.87 7.69 -6.62
C ILE A 140 7.67 8.51 -7.92
N GLY A 141 6.42 8.76 -8.33
CA GLY A 141 6.13 9.56 -9.51
C GLY A 141 6.70 10.98 -9.42
N ILE A 142 6.60 11.58 -8.24
CA ILE A 142 7.14 12.90 -7.92
C ILE A 142 8.66 12.83 -7.77
N LEU A 143 9.19 11.92 -6.96
CA LEU A 143 10.62 11.75 -6.73
C LEU A 143 11.35 11.53 -8.05
N TYR A 144 10.92 10.60 -8.87
CA TYR A 144 11.58 10.31 -10.14
C TYR A 144 11.69 11.54 -11.05
N SER A 145 10.69 12.43 -11.01
CA SER A 145 10.68 13.70 -11.74
C SER A 145 11.83 14.63 -11.32
N PHE A 146 12.17 14.65 -10.02
CA PHE A 146 13.27 15.44 -9.47
C PHE A 146 14.63 14.72 -9.54
N PHE A 147 14.65 13.41 -9.28
CA PHE A 147 15.87 12.59 -9.14
C PHE A 147 16.55 12.31 -10.49
N SER A 148 15.83 12.44 -11.60
CA SER A 148 16.41 12.30 -12.95
C SER A 148 17.44 13.38 -13.32
N LYS A 149 17.57 14.45 -12.52
CA LYS A 149 18.43 15.60 -12.82
C LYS A 149 19.73 15.65 -12.02
N SER A 150 19.81 15.10 -10.79
CA SER A 150 21.04 15.10 -9.98
C SER A 150 20.98 14.16 -8.75
N TYR A 151 22.04 13.40 -8.48
CA TYR A 151 22.21 12.55 -7.29
C TYR A 151 22.11 13.33 -5.95
N LEU A 152 22.46 14.63 -5.93
CA LEU A 152 22.38 15.47 -4.74
C LEU A 152 20.93 15.83 -4.37
N GLN A 153 20.07 16.02 -5.37
CA GLN A 153 18.63 16.26 -5.14
C GLN A 153 17.97 15.00 -4.57
N SER A 154 18.43 13.84 -5.02
CA SER A 154 18.00 12.54 -4.53
C SER A 154 18.31 12.33 -3.05
N LEU A 155 19.55 12.63 -2.65
CA LEU A 155 20.00 12.60 -1.26
C LEU A 155 19.22 13.59 -0.38
N GLY A 156 19.06 14.84 -0.84
CA GLY A 156 18.34 15.87 -0.09
C GLY A 156 16.89 15.48 0.21
N PHE A 157 16.20 14.85 -0.74
CA PHE A 157 14.81 14.44 -0.56
C PHE A 157 14.68 13.20 0.35
N ILE A 158 15.60 12.23 0.24
CA ILE A 158 15.67 11.09 1.17
C ILE A 158 15.92 11.60 2.60
N LEU A 159 16.83 12.56 2.77
CA LEU A 159 17.09 13.24 4.04
C LEU A 159 15.84 13.96 4.56
N LEU A 160 15.10 14.68 3.73
CA LEU A 160 13.84 15.32 4.11
C LEU A 160 12.77 14.32 4.59
N ILE A 161 12.62 13.18 3.89
CA ILE A 161 11.70 12.11 4.30
C ILE A 161 12.13 11.54 5.66
N LEU A 162 13.43 11.23 5.83
CA LEU A 162 13.96 10.74 7.09
C LEU A 162 13.77 11.75 8.23
N LEU A 163 14.07 13.03 8.00
CA LEU A 163 13.88 14.11 8.97
C LEU A 163 12.40 14.30 9.33
N SER A 164 11.49 14.22 8.36
CA SER A 164 10.04 14.29 8.61
C SER A 164 9.54 13.10 9.44
N SER A 165 10.09 11.91 9.21
CA SER A 165 9.74 10.70 9.97
C SER A 165 10.24 10.76 11.42
N LEU A 166 11.43 11.35 11.65
CA LEU A 166 12.00 11.56 12.97
C LEU A 166 11.19 12.62 13.75
N TYR A 167 10.78 13.70 13.08
CA TYR A 167 9.97 14.76 13.67
C TYR A 167 8.58 14.25 14.12
N LEU A 168 7.90 13.48 13.26
CA LEU A 168 6.60 12.87 13.59
C LEU A 168 6.72 11.83 14.71
N ASN A 169 7.85 11.13 14.82
CA ASN A 169 8.09 10.18 15.91
C ASN A 169 8.36 10.91 17.24
N GLN A 170 9.05 12.06 17.23
CA GLN A 170 9.24 12.89 18.43
C GLN A 170 7.94 13.46 18.97
N GLN A 171 7.03 13.93 18.11
CA GLN A 171 5.71 14.42 18.57
C GLN A 171 4.90 13.33 19.26
N LYS A 172 4.98 12.08 18.79
CA LYS A 172 4.35 10.94 19.46
C LYS A 172 4.95 10.63 20.83
N ILE A 173 6.23 10.93 21.07
CA ILE A 173 6.90 10.68 22.36
C ILE A 173 6.58 11.78 23.39
N ILE A 174 6.32 13.02 22.95
CA ILE A 174 6.03 14.17 23.84
C ILE A 174 4.54 14.22 24.27
N THR A 175 3.68 13.40 23.67
CA THR A 175 2.23 13.37 23.94
C THR A 175 1.80 12.21 24.86
N TYR A 176 2.75 11.51 25.48
CA TYR A 176 2.52 10.56 26.58
C TYR A 176 3.20 11.07 27.85
#